data_AF-F6HVW5-F1
#
_entry.id   AF-F6HVW5-F1
#
_cell.length_a   1.000
_cell.length_b   1.000
_cell.length_c   1.000
_cell.angle_alpha   90.00
_cell.angle_beta   90.00
_cell.angle_gamma   90.00
#
_symmetry.space_group_name_H-M   'P 1'
#
loop_
_entity.id
_entity.type
_entity.pdbx_description
1 polymer ?
#
loop_
_entity_poly.entity_id
_entity_poly.type
_entity_poly.pdbx_seq_one_letter_code
_entity_poly.pdbx_strand_id
1 'polypeptide(L)'
;MRSAQAQTDLASGRLWSQLLRFKQEGFLLGAGSPSGSDVHVSSSSIVQGHAYSLLQVREVDGHKLVQVRNPWTNEVEWNGFWADSSPEWT
;
A
#
# COMPACT_ATOMS: atom_id res chain seq x y z
N MET A 1 -9.08 -4.85 -13.50
CA MET A 1 -10.25 -4.89 -12.59
C MET A 1 -9.91 -5.76 -11.38
N ARG A 2 -10.26 -5.35 -10.16
CA ARG A 2 -10.08 -6.18 -8.95
C ARG A 2 -11.13 -7.29 -8.94
N SER A 3 -10.76 -8.52 -8.60
CA SER A 3 -11.69 -9.65 -8.57
C SER A 3 -12.78 -9.45 -7.50
N ALA A 4 -13.94 -10.09 -7.68
CA ALA A 4 -15.04 -10.05 -6.69
C ALA A 4 -14.57 -10.54 -5.31
N GLN A 5 -13.75 -11.60 -5.28
CA GLN A 5 -13.16 -12.11 -4.04
C GLN A 5 -12.32 -11.06 -3.32
N ALA A 6 -11.45 -10.34 -4.05
CA ALA A 6 -10.61 -9.31 -3.44
C ALA A 6 -11.43 -8.17 -2.83
N GLN A 7 -12.56 -7.83 -3.45
CA GLN A 7 -13.48 -6.82 -2.92
C GLN A 7 -14.17 -7.31 -1.64
N THR A 8 -14.62 -8.57 -1.61
CA THR A 8 -15.19 -9.21 -0.42
C THR A 8 -14.18 -9.30 0.73
N ASP A 9 -12.94 -9.68 0.45
CA ASP A 9 -11.88 -9.80 1.46
C ASP A 9 -11.51 -8.45 2.06
N LEU A 10 -11.53 -7.39 1.24
CA LEU A 10 -11.36 -6.01 1.69
C LEU A 10 -12.52 -5.57 2.58
N ALA A 11 -13.77 -5.72 2.10
CA ALA A 11 -14.96 -5.25 2.80
C ALA A 11 -15.21 -5.98 4.13
N SER A 12 -14.91 -7.28 4.18
CA SER A 12 -15.04 -8.10 5.40
C SER A 12 -13.92 -7.86 6.42
N GLY A 13 -12.88 -7.10 6.07
CA GLY A 13 -11.68 -6.93 6.90
C GLY A 13 -10.76 -8.16 6.92
N ARG A 14 -11.10 -9.24 6.21
CA ARG A 14 -10.27 -10.46 6.11
C ARG A 14 -8.88 -10.14 5.58
N LEU A 15 -8.78 -9.29 4.55
CA LEU A 15 -7.49 -8.89 3.98
C LEU A 15 -6.59 -8.23 5.04
N TRP A 16 -7.17 -7.36 5.88
CA TRP A 16 -6.43 -6.69 6.95
C TRP A 16 -5.89 -7.69 7.97
N SER A 17 -6.74 -8.61 8.44
CA SER A 17 -6.34 -9.66 9.38
C SER A 17 -5.24 -10.56 8.81
N GLN A 18 -5.30 -10.86 7.51
CA GLN A 18 -4.26 -11.63 6.82
C GLN A 18 -2.93 -10.86 6.76
N LEU A 19 -2.95 -9.57 6.41
CA LEU A 19 -1.75 -8.74 6.36
C LEU A 19 -1.06 -8.64 7.73
N LEU A 20 -1.83 -8.45 8.80
CA LEU A 20 -1.30 -8.44 10.17
C LEU A 20 -0.66 -9.78 10.53
N ARG A 21 -1.35 -10.89 10.28
CA ARG A 21 -0.82 -12.23 10.55
C ARG A 21 0.47 -12.51 9.78
N PHE A 22 0.47 -12.28 8.47
CA PHE A 22 1.65 -12.53 7.64
C PHE A 22 2.84 -11.66 8.04
N LYS A 23 2.59 -10.40 8.43
CA LYS A 23 3.64 -9.54 8.94
C LYS A 23 4.22 -10.04 10.27
N GLN A 24 3.36 -10.53 11.18
CA GLN A 24 3.78 -11.12 12.47
C GLN A 24 4.58 -12.42 12.29
N GLU A 25 4.20 -13.24 11.31
CA GLU A 25 4.88 -14.50 10.98
C GLU A 25 6.19 -14.31 10.18
N GLY A 26 6.55 -13.07 9.83
CA GLY A 26 7.82 -12.75 9.16
C GLY A 26 7.82 -12.96 7.64
N PHE A 27 6.65 -13.07 7.01
CA PHE A 27 6.54 -13.17 5.56
C PHE A 27 6.97 -11.86 4.87
N LEU A 28 7.47 -11.99 3.65
CA LEU A 28 7.67 -10.86 2.75
C LEU A 28 6.34 -10.48 2.10
N LEU A 29 5.99 -9.19 2.18
CA LEU A 29 4.75 -8.65 1.65
C LEU A 29 5.04 -7.63 0.56
N GLY A 30 4.20 -7.64 -0.48
CA GLY A 30 4.30 -6.71 -1.59
C GLY A 30 2.94 -6.32 -2.15
N ALA A 31 2.93 -5.25 -2.92
CA ALA A 31 1.75 -4.75 -3.63
C ALA A 31 2.12 -4.40 -5.07
N GLY A 32 1.17 -4.53 -5.98
CA GLY A 32 1.31 -4.12 -7.38
C GLY A 32 0.33 -3.01 -7.72
N SER A 33 0.75 -2.05 -8.53
CA SER A 33 -0.16 -1.09 -9.15
C SER A 33 -0.86 -1.70 -10.38
N PRO A 34 -1.97 -1.10 -10.85
CA PRO A 34 -2.60 -1.51 -12.11
C PRO A 34 -1.60 -1.58 -13.27
N SER A 35 -1.93 -2.38 -14.30
CA SER A 35 -1.11 -2.52 -15.50
C SER A 35 -0.86 -1.16 -16.16
N GLY A 36 0.39 -0.93 -16.57
CA GLY A 36 0.85 0.32 -17.18
C GLY A 36 2.36 0.24 -17.45
N SER A 37 2.98 1.40 -17.63
CA SER A 37 4.43 1.55 -17.73
C SER A 37 4.92 2.47 -16.62
N ASP A 38 6.18 2.31 -16.27
CA ASP A 38 6.97 3.13 -15.35
C ASP A 38 6.98 4.64 -15.66
N VAL A 39 6.63 5.05 -16.87
CA VAL A 39 6.45 6.46 -17.23
C VAL A 39 5.10 7.03 -16.81
N HIS A 40 4.12 6.18 -16.45
CA HIS A 40 2.79 6.60 -16.02
C HIS A 40 2.71 6.64 -14.51
N VAL A 41 2.62 7.86 -13.97
CA VAL A 41 2.43 8.13 -12.55
C VAL A 41 1.01 8.68 -12.35
N SER A 42 0.28 8.16 -11.36
CA SER A 42 -1.05 8.69 -11.02
C SER A 42 -0.97 10.10 -10.44
N SER A 43 -2.10 10.80 -10.34
CA SER A 43 -2.19 12.08 -9.62
C SER A 43 -1.75 12.00 -8.16
N SER A 44 -1.80 10.80 -7.58
CA SER A 44 -1.38 10.50 -6.21
C SER A 44 0.06 9.96 -6.10
N SER A 45 0.88 10.18 -7.13
CA SER A 45 2.28 9.75 -7.19
C SER A 45 2.51 8.23 -7.10
N ILE A 46 1.58 7.41 -7.59
CA ILE A 46 1.78 5.96 -7.73
C ILE A 46 2.15 5.61 -9.17
N VAL A 47 3.35 5.09 -9.36
CA VAL A 47 3.82 4.52 -10.63
C VAL A 47 2.98 3.29 -11.00
N GLN A 48 2.47 3.24 -12.24
CA GLN A 48 1.72 2.12 -12.80
C GLN A 48 2.64 1.02 -13.34
N GLY A 49 2.14 -0.22 -13.42
CA GLY A 49 2.90 -1.38 -13.86
C GLY A 49 4.07 -1.74 -12.93
N HIS A 50 4.00 -1.35 -11.66
CA HIS A 50 5.12 -1.39 -10.73
C HIS A 50 4.84 -2.21 -9.47
N ALA A 51 5.88 -2.79 -8.91
CA ALA A 51 5.84 -3.55 -7.66
C ALA A 51 6.46 -2.76 -6.51
N TYR A 52 5.79 -2.80 -5.36
CA TYR A 52 6.18 -2.11 -4.14
C TYR A 52 6.33 -3.11 -3.00
N SER A 53 7.23 -2.81 -2.06
CA SER A 53 7.36 -3.60 -0.83
C SER A 53 6.45 -3.05 0.27
N LEU A 54 5.77 -3.93 1.00
CA LEU A 54 5.04 -3.57 2.22
C LEU A 54 5.96 -3.78 3.42
N LEU A 55 6.43 -2.69 4.01
CA LEU A 55 7.41 -2.72 5.10
C LEU A 55 6.75 -2.95 6.46
N GLN A 56 5.63 -2.28 6.72
CA GLN A 56 4.89 -2.32 7.97
C GLN A 56 3.38 -2.36 7.70
N VAL A 57 2.66 -2.99 8.61
CA VAL A 57 1.19 -3.04 8.66
C VAL A 57 0.82 -2.78 10.12
N ARG A 58 0.13 -1.68 10.41
CA ARG A 58 -0.17 -1.27 11.79
C ARG A 58 -1.53 -0.60 11.90
N GLU A 59 -2.15 -0.77 13.06
CA GLU A 59 -3.31 0.03 13.46
C GLU A 59 -2.83 1.08 14.47
N VAL A 60 -3.10 2.35 14.20
CA VAL A 60 -2.69 3.51 15.02
C VAL A 60 -3.89 4.43 15.14
N ASP A 61 -4.32 4.71 16.37
CA ASP A 61 -5.45 5.61 16.66
C ASP A 61 -6.72 5.32 15.85
N GLY A 62 -7.03 4.03 15.64
CA GLY A 62 -8.19 3.59 14.85
C GLY A 62 -7.99 3.59 13.33
N HIS A 63 -6.82 4.04 12.84
CA HIS A 63 -6.45 4.01 11.42
C HIS A 63 -5.63 2.77 11.08
N LYS A 64 -6.01 2.10 9.99
CA LYS A 64 -5.31 0.94 9.43
C LYS A 64 -4.32 1.40 8.37
N LEU A 65 -3.04 1.43 8.73
CA LEU A 65 -1.96 1.99 7.90
C LEU A 65 -1.01 0.90 7.38
N VAL A 66 -0.53 1.10 6.16
CA VAL A 66 0.54 0.30 5.56
C VAL A 66 1.68 1.21 5.14
N GLN A 67 2.91 0.84 5.50
CA GLN A 67 4.10 1.53 5.01
C GLN A 67 4.56 0.86 3.72
N VAL A 68 4.52 1.60 2.63
CA VAL A 68 4.86 1.11 1.28
C VAL A 68 6.19 1.72 0.86
N ARG A 69 7.07 0.92 0.26
CA ARG A 69 8.33 1.37 -0.32
C ARG A 69 8.31 1.25 -1.84
N ASN A 70 8.58 2.37 -2.51
CA ASN A 70 8.99 2.36 -3.91
C ASN A 70 10.47 1.91 -3.99
N PRO A 71 10.81 0.85 -4.74
CA PRO A 71 12.19 0.39 -4.86
C PRO A 71 13.09 1.29 -5.73
N TRP A 72 12.52 2.21 -6.52
CA TRP A 72 13.31 3.11 -7.36
C TRP A 72 13.88 4.30 -6.60
N THR A 73 14.97 4.85 -7.15
CA THR A 73 15.74 5.96 -6.55
C THR A 73 15.24 7.33 -6.95
N ASN A 74 14.15 7.42 -7.74
CA ASN A 74 13.65 8.68 -8.30
C ASN A 74 12.71 9.43 -7.35
N GLU A 75 12.66 9.05 -6.07
CA GLU A 75 11.93 9.73 -4.99
C GLU A 75 10.43 9.95 -5.26
N VAL A 76 9.82 9.17 -6.15
CA VAL A 76 8.37 9.24 -6.38
C VAL A 76 7.65 8.50 -5.26
N GLU A 77 7.07 9.27 -4.35
CA GLU A 77 6.37 8.79 -3.16
C GLU A 77 4.92 9.26 -3.12
N TRP A 78 4.10 8.50 -2.38
CA TRP A 78 2.70 8.83 -2.13
C TRP A 78 2.56 10.24 -1.55
N ASN A 79 1.65 11.04 -2.11
CA ASN A 79 1.44 12.45 -1.74
C ASN A 79 0.04 12.74 -1.15
N GLY A 80 -0.69 11.69 -0.76
CA GLY A 80 -2.01 11.83 -0.13
C GLY A 80 -1.93 11.73 1.40
N PHE A 81 -3.06 11.38 2.03
CA PHE A 81 -3.12 11.19 3.49
C PHE A 81 -2.03 10.24 3.98
N TRP A 82 -1.36 10.62 5.08
CA TRP A 82 -0.25 9.89 5.69
C TRP A 82 1.02 9.81 4.81
N ALA A 83 1.15 10.68 3.80
CA ALA A 83 2.45 10.99 3.19
C ALA A 83 3.40 11.67 4.19
N ASP A 84 4.68 11.76 3.88
CA ASP A 84 5.69 12.27 4.82
C ASP A 84 5.41 13.69 5.34
N SER A 85 4.84 14.56 4.51
CA SER A 85 4.47 15.93 4.85
C SER A 85 3.00 16.12 5.23
N SER A 86 2.26 15.03 5.39
CA SER A 86 0.81 15.05 5.63
C SER A 86 0.50 15.59 7.04
N PRO A 87 -0.43 16.55 7.19
CA PRO A 87 -0.83 17.07 8.51
C PRO A 87 -1.52 16.02 9.40
N GLU A 88 -1.98 14.90 8.83
CA GLU A 88 -2.63 13.81 9.53
C GLU A 88 -1.71 13.13 10.57
N TRP A 89 -0.39 13.31 10.47
CA TRP A 89 0.56 12.82 11.46
C TRP A 89 0.56 13.61 12.79
N THR A 90 -0.07 14.79 12.84
CA THR A 90 -0.12 15.69 14.03
C THR A 90 -1.54 15.86 14.53
#